data_AF-Q1ILQ9-F1
#
_entry.id   AF-Q1ILQ9-F1
#
_cell.length_a   1.000
_cell.length_b   1.000
_cell.length_c   1.000
_cell.angle_alpha   90.00
_cell.angle_beta   90.00
_cell.angle_gamma   90.00
#
_symmetry.space_group_name_H-M   'P 1'
#
loop_
_entity.id
_entity.type
_entity.pdbx_description
1 polymer ?
#
loop_
_entity_poly.entity_id
_entity_poly.type
_entity_poly.pdbx_seq_one_letter_code
_entity_poly.pdbx_strand_id
1 'polypeptide(L)'
;MLADVNLRADLLGLVRRLRVCGVSMLEGRIQFERLWIESALTDTSGNLCKAAVQLGLHRNTLSRKMKLLGIDARVFRVLRRKHVQSEKVTPYAVRVAGGAE
;
A
#
# COMPACT_ATOMS: atom_id res chain seq x y z
N MET A 1 -21.12 0.02 -1.56
CA MET A 1 -21.33 -0.10 -0.10
C MET A 1 -21.15 -1.57 0.33
N LEU A 2 -19.96 -2.16 0.11
CA LEU A 2 -19.61 -3.56 0.46
C LEU A 2 -18.21 -3.70 1.08
N ALA A 3 -17.48 -2.60 1.30
CA ALA A 3 -16.11 -2.64 1.84
C ALA A 3 -16.06 -2.72 3.39
N ASP A 4 -17.20 -2.54 4.07
CA ASP A 4 -17.25 -2.32 5.51
C ASP A 4 -17.38 -3.63 6.33
N VAL A 5 -17.80 -4.72 5.70
CA VAL A 5 -18.35 -5.88 6.43
C VAL A 5 -17.28 -6.71 7.16
N ASN A 6 -15.98 -6.50 6.92
CA ASN A 6 -14.95 -7.28 7.63
C ASN A 6 -13.69 -6.52 8.09
N LEU A 7 -13.59 -5.19 7.88
CA LEU A 7 -12.39 -4.42 8.29
C LEU A 7 -12.07 -4.62 9.77
N ARG A 8 -13.10 -4.60 10.63
CA ARG A 8 -12.93 -4.83 12.07
C ARG A 8 -12.38 -6.22 12.36
N ALA A 9 -12.85 -7.26 11.69
CA ALA A 9 -12.38 -8.62 11.90
C ALA A 9 -10.93 -8.79 11.41
N ASP A 10 -10.60 -8.20 10.25
CA ASP A 10 -9.25 -8.23 9.70
C ASP A 10 -8.24 -7.52 10.60
N LEU A 11 -8.62 -6.34 11.13
CA LEU A 11 -7.83 -5.60 12.10
C LEU A 11 -7.67 -6.39 13.41
N LEU A 12 -8.71 -7.05 13.90
CA LEU A 12 -8.62 -7.90 15.09
C LEU A 12 -7.65 -9.07 14.88
N GLY A 13 -7.71 -9.72 13.71
CA GLY A 13 -6.77 -10.77 13.31
C GLY A 13 -5.33 -10.27 13.27
N LEU A 14 -5.10 -9.09 12.69
CA LEU A 14 -3.78 -8.46 12.64
C LEU A 14 -3.26 -8.10 14.03
N VAL A 15 -4.06 -7.45 14.87
CA VAL A 15 -3.67 -7.05 16.24
C VAL A 15 -3.33 -8.28 17.09
N ARG A 16 -4.11 -9.36 16.96
CA ARG A 16 -3.80 -10.62 17.65
C ARG A 16 -2.44 -11.16 17.23
N ARG A 17 -2.15 -11.20 15.92
CA ARG A 17 -0.83 -11.64 15.41
C ARG A 17 0.32 -10.77 15.93
N LEU A 18 0.17 -9.44 15.87
CA LEU A 18 1.20 -8.50 16.37
C LEU A 18 1.48 -8.74 17.86
N ARG A 19 0.43 -8.93 18.67
CA ARG A 19 0.58 -9.21 20.10
C ARG A 19 1.27 -10.56 20.38
N VAL A 20 0.92 -11.62 19.63
CA VAL A 20 1.55 -12.94 19.77
C VAL A 20 3.03 -12.89 19.39
N CYS A 21 3.40 -12.11 18.36
CA CYS A 21 4.79 -11.90 17.97
C CYS A 21 5.57 -10.96 18.90
N GLY A 22 4.95 -10.45 19.97
CA GLY A 22 5.61 -9.53 20.91
C GLY A 22 5.87 -8.13 20.36
N VAL A 23 5.23 -7.74 19.27
CA VAL A 23 5.42 -6.41 18.66
C VAL A 23 4.76 -5.36 19.55
N SER A 24 5.53 -4.36 19.95
CA SER A 24 5.01 -3.24 20.72
C SER A 24 4.02 -2.41 19.89
N MET A 25 3.11 -1.70 20.55
CA MET A 25 2.16 -0.81 19.87
C MET A 25 2.89 0.25 19.02
N LEU A 26 4.04 0.73 19.50
CA LEU A 26 4.87 1.71 18.80
C LEU A 26 5.43 1.14 17.48
N GLU A 27 6.02 -0.05 17.54
CA GLU A 27 6.54 -0.75 16.36
C GLU A 27 5.43 -1.07 15.37
N GLY A 28 4.28 -1.55 15.85
CA GLY A 28 3.11 -1.83 15.01
C GLY A 28 2.64 -0.58 14.26
N ARG A 29 2.62 0.57 14.93
CA ARG A 29 2.28 1.86 14.29
C ARG A 29 3.29 2.25 13.21
N ILE A 30 4.58 2.10 13.50
CA ILE A 30 5.66 2.41 12.54
C ILE A 30 5.55 1.52 11.30
N GLN A 31 5.33 0.22 11.49
CA GLN A 31 5.17 -0.73 10.38
C GLN A 31 3.92 -0.44 9.55
N PHE A 32 2.79 -0.14 10.21
CA PHE A 32 1.57 0.26 9.52
C PHE A 32 1.80 1.53 8.70
N GLU A 33 2.37 2.57 9.29
CA GLU A 33 2.64 3.84 8.62
C GLU A 33 3.57 3.65 7.42
N ARG A 34 4.60 2.81 7.57
CA ARG A 34 5.51 2.45 6.49
C ARG A 34 4.75 1.80 5.32
N LEU A 35 4.01 0.72 5.57
CA LEU A 35 3.24 0.01 4.54
C LEU A 35 2.20 0.92 3.87
N TRP A 36 1.56 1.79 4.65
CA TRP A 36 0.59 2.75 4.14
C TRP A 36 1.23 3.72 3.13
N ILE A 37 2.40 4.28 3.46
CA ILE A 37 3.15 5.17 2.55
C ILE A 37 3.68 4.40 1.33
N GLU A 38 4.21 3.19 1.52
CA GLU A 38 4.73 2.36 0.43
C GLU A 38 3.63 1.98 -0.58
N SER A 39 2.39 1.75 -0.11
CA SER A 39 1.25 1.49 -1.00
C SER A 39 0.94 2.68 -1.91
N ALA A 40 0.84 3.90 -1.37
CA ALA A 40 0.60 5.10 -2.16
C ALA A 40 1.78 5.42 -3.11
N LEU A 41 3.02 5.12 -2.70
CA LEU A 41 4.17 5.24 -3.60
C LEU A 41 4.16 4.19 -4.71
N THR A 42 3.65 2.99 -4.45
CA THR A 42 3.47 1.95 -5.47
C THR A 42 2.43 2.39 -6.50
N ASP A 43 1.25 2.82 -6.05
CA ASP A 43 0.15 3.29 -6.91
C ASP A 43 0.57 4.46 -7.80
N THR A 44 1.41 5.35 -7.26
CA THR A 44 1.86 6.55 -7.96
C THR A 44 3.22 6.38 -8.65
N SER A 45 3.75 5.17 -8.69
CA SER A 45 5.07 4.84 -9.29
C SER A 45 6.20 5.73 -8.74
N GLY A 46 6.22 5.97 -7.45
CA GLY A 46 7.22 6.79 -6.76
C GLY A 46 7.10 8.30 -6.99
N ASN A 47 5.96 8.78 -7.49
CA ASN A 47 5.68 10.21 -7.61
C ASN A 47 5.22 10.78 -6.25
N LEU A 48 6.14 11.45 -5.54
CA LEU A 48 5.89 11.99 -4.21
C LEU A 48 4.72 12.99 -4.16
N CYS A 49 4.54 13.84 -5.18
CA CYS A 49 3.46 14.83 -5.14
C CYS A 49 2.10 14.15 -5.24
N LYS A 50 1.96 13.17 -6.13
CA LYS A 50 0.73 12.37 -6.26
C LYS A 50 0.47 11.53 -5.02
N ALA A 51 1.51 10.87 -4.47
CA ALA A 51 1.39 10.09 -3.24
C ALA A 51 0.97 10.97 -2.07
N ALA A 52 1.53 12.18 -1.95
CA ALA A 52 1.17 13.13 -0.90
C ALA A 52 -0.31 13.54 -0.99
N VAL A 53 -0.81 13.83 -2.21
CA VAL A 53 -2.23 14.13 -2.44
C VAL A 53 -3.12 12.93 -2.08
N GLN A 54 -2.78 11.72 -2.51
CA GLN A 54 -3.53 10.49 -2.21
C GLN A 54 -3.59 10.22 -0.69
N LEU A 55 -2.50 10.49 0.03
CA LEU A 55 -2.41 10.33 1.48
C LEU A 55 -3.03 11.50 2.26
N GLY A 56 -3.48 12.57 1.61
CA GLY A 56 -3.96 13.78 2.27
C GLY A 56 -2.86 14.51 3.08
N LEU A 57 -1.60 14.36 2.70
CA LEU A 57 -0.45 14.94 3.38
C LEU A 57 0.17 16.05 2.54
N HIS A 58 0.76 17.05 3.20
CA HIS A 58 1.68 17.94 2.51
C HIS A 58 2.94 17.17 2.08
N ARG A 59 3.45 17.43 0.87
CA ARG A 59 4.65 16.78 0.31
C ARG A 59 5.85 16.78 1.27
N ASN A 60 6.08 17.88 1.99
CA ASN A 60 7.20 17.98 2.92
C ASN A 60 7.03 17.07 4.14
N THR A 61 5.79 16.91 4.62
CA THR A 61 5.45 15.98 5.69
C THR A 61 5.70 14.55 5.23
N LEU A 62 5.25 14.19 4.03
CA LEU A 62 5.52 12.88 3.44
C LEU A 62 7.03 12.62 3.29
N SER A 63 7.78 13.59 2.74
CA SER A 63 9.23 13.49 2.58
C SER A 63 9.96 13.29 3.91
N ARG A 64 9.56 14.02 4.97
CA ARG A 64 10.14 13.86 6.31
C ARG A 64 9.83 12.48 6.90
N LYS A 65 8.59 12.01 6.78
CA LYS A 65 8.18 10.67 7.21
C LYS A 65 8.96 9.57 6.48
N MET A 66 9.11 9.69 5.16
CA MET A 66 9.93 8.75 4.37
C MET A 66 11.38 8.69 4.86
N LYS A 67 12.01 9.83 5.19
CA LYS A 67 13.36 9.84 5.75
C LYS A 67 13.43 9.13 7.10
N LEU A 68 12.47 9.39 7.99
CA LEU A 68 12.42 8.75 9.32
C LEU A 68 12.19 7.24 9.23
N LEU A 69 11.39 6.80 8.25
CA LEU A 69 11.05 5.40 8.03
C LEU A 69 12.03 4.67 7.10
N GLY A 70 13.04 5.36 6.54
CA GLY A 70 14.01 4.78 5.61
C GLY A 70 13.40 4.30 4.28
N ILE A 71 12.43 5.04 3.75
CA ILE A 71 11.74 4.72 2.48
C ILE A 71 12.38 5.51 1.33
N ASP A 72 12.82 4.82 0.28
CA ASP A 72 13.34 5.44 -0.95
C ASP A 72 12.35 5.32 -2.12
N ALA A 73 11.81 6.45 -2.58
CA ALA A 73 10.89 6.51 -3.71
C ALA A 73 11.50 6.03 -5.04
N ARG A 74 12.83 5.98 -5.18
CA ARG A 74 13.50 5.45 -6.37
C ARG A 74 13.18 3.99 -6.61
N VAL A 75 13.02 3.20 -5.54
CA VAL A 75 12.71 1.77 -5.61
C VAL A 75 11.40 1.56 -6.38
N PHE A 76 10.38 2.35 -6.08
CA PHE A 76 9.05 2.26 -6.69
C PHE A 76 9.01 2.69 -8.16
N ARG A 77 9.96 3.56 -8.59
CA ARG A 77 10.13 3.89 -10.01
C ARG A 77 10.69 2.73 -10.83
N VAL A 78 11.58 1.93 -10.25
CA VAL A 78 12.16 0.74 -10.89
C VAL A 78 11.14 -0.40 -10.93
N LEU A 79 10.33 -0.56 -9.88
CA LEU A 79 9.27 -1.56 -9.84
C LEU A 79 8.28 -1.41 -11.00
N ARG A 80 7.93 -0.18 -11.42
CA ARG A 80 7.10 0.03 -12.62
C ARG A 80 7.73 -0.58 -13.89
N ARG A 81 9.04 -0.43 -14.09
CA ARG A 81 9.71 -1.00 -15.28
C ARG A 81 9.63 -2.53 -15.30
N LYS A 82 9.70 -3.18 -14.14
CA LYS A 82 9.54 -4.63 -14.01
C LYS A 82 8.07 -5.06 -14.07
N HIS A 83 7.15 -4.30 -13.47
CA HIS A 83 5.71 -4.59 -13.51
C HIS A 83 5.17 -4.47 -14.94
N VAL A 84 5.51 -3.44 -15.70
CA VAL A 84 5.12 -3.32 -17.12
C VAL A 84 5.63 -4.51 -17.96
N GLN A 85 6.74 -5.15 -17.57
CA GLN A 85 7.23 -6.38 -18.22
C GLN A 85 6.53 -7.66 -17.71
N SER A 86 5.95 -7.64 -16.51
CA SER A 86 5.26 -8.77 -15.86
C SER A 86 3.73 -8.71 -15.95
N GLU A 87 3.15 -7.57 -16.30
CA GLU A 87 1.70 -7.26 -16.32
C GLU A 87 0.96 -7.90 -17.51
N LYS A 88 1.50 -8.99 -18.05
CA LYS A 88 0.70 -9.95 -18.83
C LYS A 88 -0.21 -10.82 -17.97
N VAL A 89 -0.26 -10.63 -16.65
CA VAL A 89 -1.21 -11.32 -15.77
C VAL A 89 -1.71 -10.36 -14.69
N THR A 90 -2.92 -9.84 -14.85
CA THR A 90 -3.69 -9.18 -13.78
C THR A 90 -4.67 -10.21 -13.17
N PRO A 91 -4.69 -10.44 -11.85
CA PRO A 91 -5.64 -11.37 -11.22
C PRO A 91 -7.09 -10.85 -11.18
N TYR A 92 -7.30 -9.57 -11.47
CA TYR A 92 -8.64 -8.95 -11.54
C TYR A 92 -9.23 -8.91 -12.94
N ALA A 93 -8.61 -9.59 -13.91
CA ALA A 93 -9.17 -9.83 -15.24
C ALA A 93 -9.74 -11.25 -15.33
N VAL A 94 -10.79 -11.54 -14.54
CA VAL A 94 -11.62 -12.73 -14.77
C VAL A 94 -12.85 -12.32 -15.56
N ARG A 95 -12.77 -12.59 -16.87
CA ARG A 95 -13.83 -13.11 -17.74
C ARG A 95 -15.16 -12.35 -17.74
N VAL A 96 -15.33 -11.47 -18.72
CA VAL A 96 -16.57 -11.46 -19.51
C VAL A 96 -16.29 -12.23 -20.79
N ALA A 97 -16.53 -13.53 -20.72
CA ALA A 97 -16.66 -14.39 -21.88
C ALA A 97 -18.15 -14.63 -22.12
N GLY A 98 -18.64 -14.25 -23.30
CA GLY A 98 -19.67 -14.99 -24.02
C GLY A 98 -21.15 -14.65 -23.78
N GLY A 99 -21.88 -14.53 -24.90
CA GLY A 99 -23.34 -14.40 -25.04
C GLY A 99 -23.68 -13.08 -25.73
N ALA A 100 -23.83 -12.93 -27.05
CA ALA A 100 -24.54 -13.78 -28.01
C ALA A 100 -25.91 -14.21 -27.48
N GLU A 101 -26.89 -13.31 -27.63
CA GLU A 101 -28.17 -13.51 -28.33
C GLU A 101 -28.87 -12.15 -28.54
#